data_AF-A0A5C6M3P4-F1
#
_entry.id   AF-A0A5C6M3P4-F1
#
_cell.length_a   1.000
_cell.length_b   1.000
_cell.length_c   1.000
_cell.angle_alpha   90.00
_cell.angle_beta   90.00
_cell.angle_gamma   90.00
#
_symmetry.space_group_name_H-M   'P 1'
#
loop_
_entity.id
_entity.type
_entity.pdbx_description
1 polymer ?
#
loop_
_entity_poly.entity_id
_entity_poly.type
_entity_poly.pdbx_seq_one_letter_code
_entity_poly.pdbx_strand_id
1 'polypeptide(L)'
;MKPWFLRFLLLILVFKFQACRALPLEVPQDIQKQLLASYPKAKFRMDGVLIVGDKLIIPIIPKQALDKAPSLIEKTDREDFLFANGWIYTPVINNSLKSFDYYPESFQKQILQSQIVQEFIIPKDFSLPRDLAMLAGRLPIKLTAVELASDRELQYKKRIKELDQSKIFDFLAYSHASRQLLHYSLTDSQAESQTGFDPELVDVKLDSGEDFHYISNIRKFGNTYVIERNKAKIYEIKKSDLLEFSAIQPLKNKEPESKNLKVRNFITLADYGIQGQIEDFVVSADNKTAYILSSNINALVVINFQTKQLIKVIDLPSSCMGLQMVSRSSIEPDQIVFFLANQFRT
;
A
#
# COMPACT_ATOMS: atom_id res chain seq x y z
N MET A 1 -1.45 -57.74 49.53
CA MET A 1 -2.52 -56.98 48.83
C MET A 1 -2.89 -57.76 47.56
N LYS A 2 -4.18 -58.10 47.34
CA LYS A 2 -4.56 -58.95 46.19
C LYS A 2 -4.46 -58.16 44.87
N PRO A 3 -3.96 -58.77 43.78
CA PRO A 3 -3.68 -58.07 42.51
C PRO A 3 -4.92 -57.43 41.86
N TRP A 4 -6.13 -57.91 42.16
CA TRP A 4 -7.37 -57.31 41.66
C TRP A 4 -7.66 -55.92 42.28
N PHE A 5 -7.21 -55.67 43.51
CA PHE A 5 -7.43 -54.39 44.20
C PHE A 5 -6.61 -53.26 43.55
N LEU A 6 -5.36 -53.55 43.15
CA LEU A 6 -4.48 -52.58 42.48
C LEU A 6 -5.03 -52.18 41.10
N ARG A 7 -5.59 -53.14 40.35
CA ARG A 7 -6.23 -52.88 39.05
C ARG A 7 -7.48 -52.02 39.18
N PHE A 8 -8.30 -52.26 40.21
CA PHE A 8 -9.48 -51.46 40.49
C PHE A 8 -9.11 -50.01 40.89
N LEU A 9 -8.07 -49.85 41.71
CA LEU A 9 -7.56 -48.53 42.09
C LEU A 9 -7.02 -47.74 40.89
N LEU A 10 -6.26 -48.39 40.00
CA LEU A 10 -5.76 -47.80 38.75
C LEU A 10 -6.91 -47.39 37.82
N LEU A 11 -7.97 -48.19 37.72
CA LEU A 11 -9.13 -47.86 36.90
C LEU A 11 -9.84 -46.60 37.42
N ILE A 12 -10.04 -46.48 38.74
CA ILE A 12 -10.62 -45.28 39.36
C ILE A 12 -9.74 -44.05 39.13
N LEU A 13 -8.41 -44.19 39.20
CA LEU A 13 -7.47 -43.11 38.91
C LEU A 13 -7.54 -42.66 37.44
N VAL A 14 -7.63 -43.59 36.49
CA VAL A 14 -7.82 -43.26 35.06
C VAL A 14 -9.15 -42.55 34.83
N PHE A 15 -10.23 -42.99 35.47
CA PHE A 15 -11.54 -42.32 35.38
C PHE A 15 -11.54 -40.92 36.03
N LYS A 16 -10.82 -40.71 37.14
CA LYS A 16 -10.67 -39.37 37.73
C LYS A 16 -9.79 -38.44 36.89
N PHE A 17 -8.76 -38.96 36.22
CA PHE A 17 -7.94 -38.16 35.30
C PHE A 17 -8.66 -37.85 33.97
N GLN A 18 -9.51 -38.75 33.47
CA GLN A 18 -10.35 -38.49 32.29
C GLN A 18 -11.56 -37.61 32.59
N ALA A 19 -11.93 -37.45 33.86
CA ALA A 19 -12.97 -36.51 34.30
C ALA A 19 -12.48 -35.06 34.44
N CYS A 20 -11.23 -34.75 34.05
CA CYS A 20 -10.81 -33.39 33.73
C CYS A 20 -11.50 -32.96 32.41
N ARG A 21 -12.83 -32.93 32.44
CA ARG A 21 -13.69 -32.49 31.36
C ARG A 21 -13.37 -31.03 31.11
N ALA A 22 -13.28 -30.66 29.84
CA ALA A 22 -13.23 -29.27 29.41
C ALA A 22 -14.31 -28.50 30.17
N LEU A 23 -13.88 -27.60 31.05
CA LEU A 23 -14.82 -26.73 31.76
C LEU A 23 -15.45 -25.83 30.70
N PRO A 24 -16.78 -25.65 30.73
CA PRO A 24 -17.44 -24.74 29.80
C PRO A 24 -16.80 -23.35 29.91
N LEU A 25 -16.70 -22.66 28.78
CA LEU A 25 -16.14 -21.31 28.77
C LEU A 25 -17.03 -20.41 29.62
N GLU A 26 -16.50 -19.95 30.76
CA GLU A 26 -17.20 -18.99 31.60
C GLU A 26 -17.02 -17.59 31.03
N VAL A 27 -18.01 -17.13 30.26
CA VAL A 27 -18.03 -15.75 29.75
C VAL A 27 -18.17 -14.80 30.94
N PRO A 28 -17.27 -13.80 31.12
CA PRO A 28 -17.37 -12.84 32.21
C PRO A 28 -18.76 -12.19 32.28
N GLN A 29 -19.33 -12.09 33.49
CA GLN A 29 -20.70 -11.58 33.70
C GLN A 29 -20.89 -10.18 33.13
N ASP A 30 -19.87 -9.32 33.22
CA ASP A 30 -19.92 -7.95 32.68
C ASP A 30 -20.03 -7.94 31.15
N ILE A 31 -19.36 -8.87 30.46
CA ILE A 31 -19.48 -9.06 29.01
C ILE A 31 -20.90 -9.53 28.68
N GLN A 32 -21.41 -10.52 29.40
CA GLN A 32 -22.77 -11.03 29.18
C GLN A 32 -23.81 -9.92 29.34
N LYS A 33 -23.70 -9.12 30.40
CA LYS A 33 -24.60 -8.00 30.67
C LYS A 33 -24.57 -6.96 29.55
N GLN A 34 -23.39 -6.58 29.07
CA GLN A 34 -23.23 -5.59 28.01
C GLN A 34 -23.76 -6.09 26.65
N LEU A 35 -23.51 -7.35 26.32
CA LEU A 35 -24.02 -7.95 25.08
C LEU A 35 -25.53 -8.16 25.12
N LEU A 36 -26.09 -8.62 26.24
CA LEU A 36 -27.55 -8.77 26.41
C LEU A 36 -28.28 -7.42 26.47
N ALA A 37 -27.62 -6.34 26.92
CA ALA A 37 -28.17 -5.00 26.80
C ALA A 37 -28.29 -4.56 25.33
N SER A 38 -27.34 -4.95 24.47
CA SER A 38 -27.40 -4.72 23.02
C SER A 38 -28.39 -5.66 22.32
N TYR A 39 -28.53 -6.89 22.82
CA TYR A 39 -29.40 -7.93 22.26
C TYR A 39 -30.27 -8.61 23.32
N PRO A 40 -31.38 -7.98 23.75
CA PRO A 40 -32.18 -8.47 24.89
C PRO A 40 -32.79 -9.87 24.73
N LYS A 41 -32.96 -10.33 23.47
CA LYS A 41 -33.50 -11.66 23.14
C LYS A 41 -32.43 -12.71 22.87
N ALA A 42 -31.16 -12.33 22.93
CA ALA A 42 -30.07 -13.24 22.63
C ALA A 42 -29.85 -14.27 23.74
N LYS A 43 -29.20 -15.38 23.39
CA LYS A 43 -28.88 -16.45 24.32
C LYS A 43 -27.42 -16.86 24.14
N PHE A 44 -26.72 -17.10 25.24
CA PHE A 44 -25.39 -17.69 25.20
C PHE A 44 -25.47 -19.21 25.08
N ARG A 45 -24.61 -19.76 24.22
CA ARG A 45 -24.34 -21.19 24.11
C ARG A 45 -23.23 -21.57 25.11
N MET A 46 -23.06 -22.87 25.37
CA MET A 46 -22.09 -23.39 26.35
C MET A 46 -20.63 -23.07 26.05
N ASP A 47 -20.32 -22.77 24.78
CA ASP A 47 -19.00 -22.34 24.29
C ASP A 47 -18.87 -20.82 24.18
N GLY A 48 -19.76 -20.06 24.83
CA GLY A 48 -19.74 -18.60 24.87
C GLY A 48 -20.23 -17.91 23.59
N VAL A 49 -20.67 -18.65 22.57
CA VAL A 49 -21.27 -18.07 21.36
C VAL A 49 -22.60 -17.40 21.70
N LEU A 50 -22.79 -16.18 21.22
CA LEU A 50 -24.04 -15.45 21.37
C LEU A 50 -24.95 -15.70 20.15
N ILE A 51 -26.15 -16.21 20.41
CA ILE A 51 -27.17 -16.49 19.40
C ILE A 51 -28.15 -15.33 19.37
N VAL A 52 -28.27 -14.66 18.23
CA VAL A 52 -29.15 -13.50 18.01
C VAL A 52 -30.09 -13.79 16.83
N GLY A 53 -31.26 -14.37 17.12
CA GLY A 53 -32.13 -14.90 16.05
C GLY A 53 -31.40 -16.00 15.29
N ASP A 54 -31.26 -15.83 13.97
CA ASP A 54 -30.53 -16.76 13.09
C ASP A 54 -29.02 -16.42 12.96
N LYS A 55 -28.56 -15.34 13.61
CA LYS A 55 -27.15 -14.93 13.59
C LYS A 55 -26.38 -15.56 14.74
N LEU A 56 -25.13 -15.94 14.47
CA LEU A 56 -24.16 -16.35 15.47
C LEU A 56 -23.10 -15.25 15.62
N ILE A 57 -22.80 -14.86 16.85
CA ILE A 57 -21.71 -13.95 17.18
C ILE A 57 -20.72 -14.73 18.04
N ILE A 58 -19.52 -14.94 17.53
CA ILE A 58 -18.55 -15.85 18.14
C ILE A 58 -17.53 -15.08 19.00
N PRO A 59 -17.13 -15.63 20.15
CA PRO A 59 -16.07 -15.06 20.96
C PRO A 59 -14.69 -15.43 20.38
N ILE A 60 -13.84 -14.43 20.26
CA ILE A 60 -12.40 -14.57 20.08
C ILE A 60 -11.76 -14.09 21.37
N ILE A 61 -11.06 -14.98 22.07
CA ILE A 61 -10.51 -14.76 23.41
C ILE A 61 -9.00 -14.56 23.35
N PRO A 62 -8.40 -13.75 24.24
CA PRO A 62 -6.95 -13.58 24.26
C PRO A 62 -6.26 -14.90 24.60
N LYS A 63 -5.11 -15.20 23.96
CA LYS A 63 -4.31 -16.40 24.22
C LYS A 63 -3.75 -16.42 25.65
N GLN A 64 -3.54 -15.24 26.23
CA GLN A 64 -3.12 -15.03 27.61
C GLN A 64 -4.15 -14.14 28.29
N ALA A 65 -4.60 -14.53 29.48
CA ALA A 65 -5.54 -13.71 30.24
C ALA A 65 -4.93 -12.34 30.55
N LEU A 66 -5.66 -11.28 30.22
CA LEU A 66 -5.28 -9.91 30.57
C LEU A 66 -5.87 -9.56 31.93
N ASP A 67 -5.05 -8.98 32.82
CA ASP A 67 -5.48 -8.49 34.13
C ASP A 67 -6.20 -7.14 34.01
N LYS A 68 -7.32 -7.15 33.28
CA LYS A 68 -8.17 -5.99 33.05
C LYS A 68 -9.63 -6.38 33.24
N ALA A 69 -10.41 -5.49 33.84
CA ALA A 69 -11.85 -5.69 33.96
C ALA A 69 -12.52 -5.74 32.57
N PRO A 70 -13.58 -6.54 32.37
CA PRO A 70 -14.27 -6.65 31.09
C PRO A 70 -15.18 -5.45 30.84
N SER A 71 -14.65 -4.37 30.27
CA SER A 71 -15.44 -3.21 29.82
C SER A 71 -15.39 -3.07 28.29
N LEU A 72 -16.50 -2.70 27.65
CA LEU A 72 -16.55 -2.42 26.21
C LEU A 72 -15.66 -1.21 25.90
N ILE A 73 -14.65 -1.40 25.04
CA ILE A 73 -13.80 -0.33 24.51
C ILE A 73 -14.45 0.23 23.24
N GLU A 74 -14.83 -0.67 22.33
CA GLU A 74 -15.22 -0.28 20.98
C GLU A 74 -16.34 -1.19 20.48
N LYS A 75 -17.33 -0.57 19.83
CA LYS A 75 -18.40 -1.24 19.10
C LYS A 75 -18.42 -0.67 17.69
N THR A 76 -18.35 -1.54 16.69
CA THR A 76 -18.47 -1.12 15.28
C THR A 76 -19.94 -1.08 14.85
N ASP A 77 -20.24 -0.31 13.80
CA ASP A 77 -21.57 -0.31 13.15
C ASP A 77 -21.96 -1.69 12.60
N ARG A 78 -20.97 -2.59 12.48
CA ARG A 78 -21.08 -3.95 11.94
C ARG A 78 -21.29 -5.00 13.02
N GLU A 79 -21.60 -4.57 14.25
CA GLU A 79 -21.88 -5.47 15.37
C GLU A 79 -20.65 -6.24 15.87
N ASP A 80 -19.44 -5.72 15.66
CA ASP A 80 -18.23 -6.21 16.33
C ASP A 80 -18.04 -5.49 17.66
N PHE A 81 -17.64 -6.22 18.70
CA PHE A 81 -17.42 -5.70 20.04
C PHE A 81 -16.02 -6.04 20.51
N LEU A 82 -15.27 -5.05 21.00
CA LEU A 82 -13.95 -5.21 21.61
C LEU A 82 -14.01 -4.80 23.07
N PHE A 83 -13.58 -5.68 23.96
CA PHE A 83 -13.55 -5.47 25.40
C PHE A 83 -12.12 -5.25 25.91
N ALA A 84 -11.98 -4.54 27.03
CA ALA A 84 -10.69 -4.15 27.60
C ALA A 84 -9.83 -5.30 28.09
N ASN A 85 -10.45 -6.42 28.42
CA ASN A 85 -9.78 -7.68 28.72
C ASN A 85 -9.38 -8.47 27.46
N GLY A 86 -9.48 -7.87 26.27
CA GLY A 86 -9.04 -8.45 25.00
C GLY A 86 -10.04 -9.40 24.35
N TRP A 87 -11.23 -9.55 24.91
CA TRP A 87 -12.30 -10.33 24.26
C TRP A 87 -12.85 -9.59 23.06
N ILE A 88 -13.11 -10.33 21.99
CA ILE A 88 -13.77 -9.83 20.79
C ILE A 88 -15.01 -10.68 20.54
N TYR A 89 -16.11 -10.04 20.19
CA TYR A 89 -17.29 -10.72 19.64
C TYR A 89 -17.51 -10.23 18.22
N THR A 90 -17.56 -11.16 17.26
CA THR A 90 -17.72 -10.82 15.84
C THR A 90 -18.80 -11.72 15.21
N PRO A 91 -19.68 -11.17 14.35
CA PRO A 91 -20.74 -11.94 13.72
C PRO A 91 -20.18 -12.89 12.65
N VAL A 92 -20.76 -14.08 12.57
CA VAL A 92 -20.53 -15.02 11.49
C VAL A 92 -21.39 -14.60 10.30
N ILE A 93 -20.74 -14.41 9.14
CA ILE A 93 -21.38 -13.99 7.89
C ILE A 93 -21.07 -15.04 6.83
N ASN A 94 -22.11 -15.62 6.23
CA ASN A 94 -21.99 -16.69 5.23
C ASN A 94 -21.15 -17.88 5.73
N ASN A 95 -21.41 -18.35 6.96
CA ASN A 95 -20.66 -19.42 7.64
C ASN A 95 -19.15 -19.15 7.77
N SER A 96 -18.72 -17.88 7.72
CA SER A 96 -17.32 -17.51 7.87
C SER A 96 -17.16 -16.24 8.72
N LEU A 97 -15.96 -16.01 9.22
CA LEU A 97 -15.55 -14.67 9.62
C LEU A 97 -15.17 -13.83 8.41
N LYS A 98 -15.15 -12.51 8.59
CA LYS A 98 -14.56 -11.58 7.62
C LYS A 98 -13.03 -11.66 7.66
N SER A 99 -12.37 -11.24 6.58
CA SER A 99 -10.91 -11.20 6.50
C SER A 99 -10.32 -10.23 7.53
N PHE A 100 -9.04 -10.37 7.82
CA PHE A 100 -8.32 -9.56 8.81
C PHE A 100 -8.43 -8.05 8.53
N ASP A 101 -8.33 -7.65 7.24
CA ASP A 101 -8.42 -6.25 6.81
C ASP A 101 -9.79 -5.60 6.99
N TYR A 102 -10.83 -6.40 7.24
CA TYR A 102 -12.16 -5.89 7.49
C TYR A 102 -12.26 -5.14 8.83
N TYR A 103 -11.42 -5.54 9.79
CA TYR A 103 -11.48 -5.06 11.16
C TYR A 103 -10.70 -3.75 11.33
N PRO A 104 -11.14 -2.83 12.22
CA PRO A 104 -10.36 -1.65 12.60
C PRO A 104 -8.99 -2.02 13.21
N GLU A 105 -8.04 -1.09 13.20
CA GLU A 105 -6.66 -1.34 13.67
C GLU A 105 -6.60 -1.79 15.14
N SER A 106 -7.49 -1.28 15.99
CA SER A 106 -7.66 -1.69 17.40
C SER A 106 -8.01 -3.18 17.52
N PHE A 107 -8.97 -3.64 16.72
CA PHE A 107 -9.35 -5.05 16.65
C PHE A 107 -8.23 -5.91 16.05
N GLN A 108 -7.60 -5.47 14.96
CA GLN A 108 -6.51 -6.19 14.31
C GLN A 108 -5.38 -6.52 15.28
N LYS A 109 -4.93 -5.53 16.09
CA LYS A 109 -3.90 -5.73 17.12
C LYS A 109 -4.31 -6.82 18.13
N GLN A 110 -5.58 -6.80 18.55
CA GLN A 110 -6.09 -7.75 19.52
C GLN A 110 -6.31 -9.16 18.91
N ILE A 111 -6.77 -9.26 17.67
CA ILE A 111 -6.97 -10.52 16.92
C ILE A 111 -5.66 -11.32 16.86
N LEU A 112 -4.52 -10.68 16.60
CA LEU A 112 -3.21 -11.35 16.53
C LEU A 112 -2.82 -12.06 17.84
N GLN A 113 -3.30 -11.54 18.97
CA GLN A 113 -3.03 -12.06 20.31
C GLN A 113 -4.14 -12.99 20.82
N SER A 114 -5.12 -13.31 19.98
CA SER A 114 -6.34 -14.01 20.38
C SER A 114 -6.52 -15.33 19.63
N GLN A 115 -7.49 -16.12 20.04
CA GLN A 115 -7.88 -17.41 19.47
C GLN A 115 -9.38 -17.65 19.65
N ILE A 116 -9.95 -18.51 18.82
CA ILE A 116 -11.28 -19.08 19.09
C ILE A 116 -11.12 -20.09 20.24
N VAL A 117 -12.14 -20.16 21.08
CA VAL A 117 -12.21 -21.06 22.23
C VAL A 117 -12.09 -22.53 21.78
N GLN A 118 -11.31 -23.35 22.47
CA GLN A 118 -11.01 -24.71 22.01
C GLN A 118 -12.22 -25.65 22.07
N GLU A 119 -13.22 -25.28 22.87
CA GLU A 119 -14.50 -25.97 23.03
C GLU A 119 -15.56 -25.50 22.02
N PHE A 120 -15.18 -24.67 21.06
CA PHE A 120 -16.10 -24.11 20.06
C PHE A 120 -16.80 -25.21 19.28
N ILE A 121 -18.13 -25.23 19.34
CA ILE A 121 -18.97 -26.15 18.57
C ILE A 121 -19.07 -25.59 17.15
N ILE A 122 -18.16 -26.04 16.29
CA ILE A 122 -18.01 -25.60 14.91
C ILE A 122 -19.33 -25.84 14.14
N PRO A 123 -20.02 -24.79 13.65
CA PRO A 123 -21.19 -24.95 12.82
C PRO A 123 -20.86 -25.73 11.54
N LYS A 124 -21.87 -26.40 10.97
CA LYS A 124 -21.70 -27.10 9.69
C LYS A 124 -21.23 -26.09 8.63
N ASP A 125 -20.23 -26.48 7.85
CA ASP A 125 -19.64 -25.68 6.78
C ASP A 125 -19.00 -24.36 7.26
N PHE A 126 -18.74 -24.22 8.57
CA PHE A 126 -18.01 -23.08 9.09
C PHE A 126 -16.57 -23.08 8.59
N SER A 127 -16.13 -21.92 8.12
CA SER A 127 -14.77 -21.72 7.64
C SER A 127 -14.13 -20.47 8.20
N LEU A 128 -12.81 -20.44 8.17
CA LEU A 128 -12.04 -19.23 8.44
C LEU A 128 -11.30 -18.77 7.19
N PRO A 129 -11.25 -17.44 6.95
CA PRO A 129 -10.27 -16.85 6.05
C PRO A 129 -8.85 -17.28 6.40
N ARG A 130 -8.01 -17.53 5.39
CA ARG A 130 -6.62 -18.00 5.58
C ARG A 130 -5.76 -17.04 6.40
N ASP A 131 -5.98 -15.74 6.27
CA ASP A 131 -5.35 -14.67 7.04
C ASP A 131 -5.77 -14.66 8.52
N LEU A 132 -6.88 -15.33 8.87
CA LEU A 132 -7.31 -15.59 10.25
C LEU A 132 -7.01 -17.01 10.73
N ALA A 133 -6.18 -17.78 10.01
CA ALA A 133 -5.86 -19.16 10.39
C ALA A 133 -5.26 -19.28 11.79
N MET A 134 -4.56 -18.24 12.28
CA MET A 134 -3.99 -18.23 13.63
C MET A 134 -5.06 -18.29 14.74
N LEU A 135 -6.30 -17.89 14.44
CA LEU A 135 -7.41 -17.94 15.40
C LEU A 135 -7.91 -19.37 15.64
N ALA A 136 -7.76 -20.26 14.66
CA ALA A 136 -8.26 -21.64 14.75
C ALA A 136 -7.56 -22.45 15.87
N GLY A 137 -6.30 -22.15 16.17
CA GLY A 137 -5.51 -22.93 17.13
C GLY A 137 -5.44 -24.40 16.71
N ARG A 138 -6.04 -25.30 17.51
CA ARG A 138 -6.12 -26.75 17.23
C ARG A 138 -7.48 -27.20 16.68
N LEU A 139 -8.42 -26.28 16.47
CA LEU A 139 -9.75 -26.60 15.98
C LEU A 139 -9.65 -27.07 14.51
N PRO A 140 -10.38 -28.13 14.12
CA PRO A 140 -10.41 -28.63 12.75
C PRO A 140 -11.33 -27.77 11.86
N ILE A 141 -11.06 -26.46 11.78
CA ILE A 141 -11.84 -25.52 10.98
C ILE A 141 -11.29 -25.49 9.55
N LYS A 142 -12.17 -25.60 8.56
CA LYS A 142 -11.79 -25.48 7.14
C LYS A 142 -11.29 -24.06 6.88
N LEU A 143 -10.08 -23.95 6.33
CA LEU A 143 -9.59 -22.67 5.83
C LEU A 143 -10.10 -22.47 4.42
N THR A 144 -10.85 -21.40 4.20
CA THR A 144 -11.15 -20.95 2.84
C THR A 144 -9.94 -20.21 2.32
N ALA A 145 -9.59 -20.48 1.05
CA ALA A 145 -8.83 -19.50 0.31
C ALA A 145 -9.64 -18.20 0.41
N VAL A 146 -9.11 -17.22 1.12
CA VAL A 146 -9.42 -15.85 0.73
C VAL A 146 -9.11 -15.82 -0.77
N GLU A 147 -9.90 -15.14 -1.59
CA GLU A 147 -9.36 -14.66 -2.87
C GLU A 147 -8.17 -13.80 -2.47
N LEU A 148 -7.03 -14.47 -2.33
CA LEU A 148 -5.84 -13.93 -1.73
C LEU A 148 -5.35 -13.00 -2.81
N ALA A 149 -5.66 -11.73 -2.60
CA ALA A 149 -4.56 -10.82 -2.48
C ALA A 149 -3.54 -11.46 -1.52
N SER A 150 -2.57 -12.19 -2.09
CA SER A 150 -1.47 -12.83 -1.36
C SER A 150 -0.86 -11.85 -0.34
N ASP A 151 -0.16 -12.29 0.70
CA ASP A 151 0.59 -11.36 1.58
C ASP A 151 1.43 -10.36 0.79
N ARG A 152 1.91 -10.79 -0.38
CA ARG A 152 2.58 -9.97 -1.38
C ARG A 152 1.67 -8.93 -2.02
N GLU A 153 0.43 -9.28 -2.35
CA GLU A 153 -0.59 -8.38 -2.91
C GLU A 153 -1.22 -7.48 -1.84
N LEU A 154 -1.23 -7.88 -0.57
CA LEU A 154 -1.67 -7.09 0.58
C LEU A 154 -0.58 -6.07 0.97
N GLN A 155 0.68 -6.49 1.02
CA GLN A 155 1.83 -5.58 1.05
C GLN A 155 1.86 -4.69 -0.19
N TYR A 156 1.54 -5.20 -1.37
CA TYR A 156 1.46 -4.40 -2.59
C TYR A 156 0.31 -3.39 -2.53
N LYS A 157 -0.89 -3.75 -2.08
CA LYS A 157 -2.03 -2.84 -1.93
C LYS A 157 -1.80 -1.82 -0.82
N LYS A 158 -1.17 -2.21 0.28
CA LYS A 158 -0.74 -1.30 1.34
C LYS A 158 0.32 -0.32 0.83
N ARG A 159 1.32 -0.82 0.11
CA ARG A 159 2.34 -0.03 -0.58
C ARG A 159 1.75 0.86 -1.67
N ILE A 160 0.77 0.41 -2.46
CA ILE A 160 0.05 1.22 -3.46
C ILE A 160 -0.79 2.30 -2.77
N LYS A 161 -1.46 2.00 -1.66
CA LYS A 161 -2.27 2.97 -0.91
C LYS A 161 -1.43 4.01 -0.17
N GLU A 162 -0.25 3.60 0.33
CA GLU A 162 0.78 4.50 0.87
C GLU A 162 1.43 5.33 -0.24
N LEU A 163 1.70 4.73 -1.42
CA LEU A 163 2.22 5.42 -2.62
C LEU A 163 1.20 6.33 -3.30
N ASP A 164 -0.10 6.09 -3.16
CA ASP A 164 -1.17 6.91 -3.78
C ASP A 164 -1.65 8.06 -2.88
N GLN A 165 -1.36 8.05 -1.57
CA GLN A 165 -1.81 9.10 -0.65
C GLN A 165 -0.85 10.30 -0.52
N SER A 166 0.36 10.24 -1.10
CA SER A 166 1.22 11.41 -1.31
C SER A 166 2.37 11.06 -2.28
N LYS A 167 2.18 11.28 -3.59
CA LYS A 167 3.27 11.10 -4.58
C LYS A 167 4.23 12.28 -4.51
N ILE A 168 5.18 12.20 -3.58
CA ILE A 168 6.41 13.00 -3.55
C ILE A 168 7.38 12.33 -4.54
N PHE A 169 8.04 13.10 -5.40
CA PHE A 169 9.10 12.60 -6.28
C PHE A 169 10.45 13.09 -5.80
N ASP A 170 11.24 12.18 -5.25
CA ASP A 170 12.61 12.46 -4.85
C ASP A 170 13.59 12.09 -5.98
N PHE A 171 14.61 12.92 -6.21
CA PHE A 171 15.70 12.60 -7.13
C PHE A 171 17.04 13.16 -6.67
N LEU A 172 18.10 12.41 -6.95
CA LEU A 172 19.48 12.84 -6.73
C LEU A 172 20.04 13.38 -8.04
N ALA A 173 20.49 14.62 -8.02
CA ALA A 173 21.32 15.16 -9.08
C ALA A 173 22.79 15.11 -8.65
N TYR A 174 23.61 14.45 -9.46
CA TYR A 174 25.05 14.48 -9.30
C TYR A 174 25.68 15.48 -10.27
N SER A 175 26.43 16.44 -9.73
CA SER A 175 27.24 17.36 -10.52
C SER A 175 28.64 16.80 -10.68
N HIS A 176 28.99 16.38 -11.90
CA HIS A 176 30.34 15.92 -12.21
C HIS A 176 31.40 17.02 -12.00
N ALA A 177 31.03 18.29 -12.23
CA ALA A 177 31.95 19.42 -12.11
C ALA A 177 32.32 19.74 -10.66
N SER A 178 31.38 19.60 -9.72
CA SER A 178 31.64 19.85 -8.29
C SER A 178 31.82 18.59 -7.47
N ARG A 179 31.63 17.41 -8.06
CA ARG A 179 31.61 16.10 -7.37
C ARG A 179 30.56 16.03 -6.25
N GLN A 180 29.49 16.82 -6.33
CA GLN A 180 28.45 16.89 -5.31
C GLN A 180 27.17 16.17 -5.74
N LEU A 181 26.47 15.64 -4.74
CA LEU A 181 25.17 15.02 -4.86
C LEU A 181 24.16 15.94 -4.19
N LEU A 182 23.15 16.38 -4.94
CA LEU A 182 22.06 17.22 -4.45
C LEU A 182 20.78 16.42 -4.46
N HIS A 183 20.03 16.52 -3.38
CA HIS A 183 18.70 15.94 -3.26
C HIS A 183 17.64 16.97 -3.62
N TYR A 184 16.76 16.63 -4.55
CA TYR A 184 15.60 17.41 -4.94
C TYR A 184 14.32 16.60 -4.68
N SER A 185 13.30 17.25 -4.14
CA SER A 185 11.97 16.68 -3.90
C SER A 185 10.91 17.50 -4.63
N LEU A 186 9.95 16.84 -5.28
CA LEU A 186 8.79 17.47 -5.94
C LEU A 186 7.50 17.04 -5.25
N THR A 187 6.57 17.97 -5.06
CA THR A 187 5.25 17.71 -4.45
C THR A 187 4.14 18.28 -5.34
N ASP A 188 3.08 17.49 -5.55
CA ASP A 188 1.88 17.89 -6.30
C ASP A 188 0.93 18.65 -5.36
N SER A 189 0.72 19.95 -5.60
CA SER A 189 -0.26 20.74 -4.84
C SER A 189 -1.43 21.13 -5.74
N GLN A 190 -2.61 20.66 -5.34
CA GLN A 190 -3.97 21.01 -5.78
C GLN A 190 -4.61 20.09 -6.83
N ALA A 191 -5.34 19.09 -6.31
CA ALA A 191 -6.71 18.88 -6.75
C ALA A 191 -7.56 20.08 -6.27
N GLU A 192 -8.40 20.58 -7.18
CA GLU A 192 -9.45 21.59 -6.96
C GLU A 192 -9.06 23.08 -6.96
N SER A 193 -8.85 23.63 -8.16
CA SER A 193 -9.62 24.81 -8.57
C SER A 193 -9.80 24.84 -10.10
N GLN A 194 -11.06 24.95 -10.51
CA GLN A 194 -11.47 25.03 -11.91
C GLN A 194 -11.28 26.45 -12.46
N THR A 195 -11.05 26.50 -13.77
CA THR A 195 -11.21 27.63 -14.70
C THR A 195 -10.24 28.81 -14.57
N GLY A 196 -9.19 28.78 -15.38
CA GLY A 196 -8.37 29.94 -15.70
C GLY A 196 -7.00 29.51 -16.18
N PHE A 197 -6.67 29.76 -17.45
CA PHE A 197 -5.37 29.45 -18.05
C PHE A 197 -4.28 30.41 -17.51
N ASP A 198 -3.93 30.29 -16.24
CA ASP A 198 -2.72 30.89 -15.69
C ASP A 198 -1.95 29.86 -14.86
N PRO A 199 -0.69 29.53 -15.20
CA PRO A 199 0.10 28.59 -14.43
C PRO A 199 0.59 29.23 -13.12
N GLU A 200 -0.12 28.98 -12.02
CA GLU A 200 0.31 29.43 -10.69
C GLU A 200 1.60 28.74 -10.23
N LEU A 201 2.47 29.53 -9.60
CA LEU A 201 3.79 29.14 -9.07
C LEU A 201 3.68 28.83 -7.56
N VAL A 202 3.80 27.58 -7.14
CA VAL A 202 3.61 27.16 -5.74
C VAL A 202 4.94 26.99 -4.97
N ASP A 203 5.03 27.51 -3.72
CA ASP A 203 6.15 27.31 -2.77
C ASP A 203 5.76 26.29 -1.67
N VAL A 204 6.63 25.31 -1.35
CA VAL A 204 6.35 24.30 -0.30
C VAL A 204 7.64 23.89 0.45
N LYS A 205 7.57 23.14 1.55
CA LYS A 205 8.65 22.71 2.48
C LYS A 205 8.50 21.23 2.91
N LEU A 206 9.61 20.54 3.28
CA LEU A 206 9.72 19.28 4.08
C LEU A 206 9.59 17.93 3.30
N ASP A 207 9.96 16.71 3.74
CA ASP A 207 10.84 16.10 4.77
C ASP A 207 11.31 14.71 4.23
N SER A 208 12.45 14.16 4.69
CA SER A 208 13.19 13.08 4.00
C SER A 208 12.70 11.63 4.26
N GLY A 209 12.35 10.88 3.19
CA GLY A 209 12.10 9.43 3.28
C GLY A 209 11.78 8.72 1.96
N GLU A 210 12.84 8.20 1.31
CA GLU A 210 12.88 7.05 0.37
C GLU A 210 12.06 7.07 -0.95
N ASP A 211 12.67 7.54 -2.05
CA ASP A 211 12.94 6.76 -3.30
C ASP A 211 13.53 7.69 -4.38
N PHE A 212 14.85 7.63 -4.61
CA PHE A 212 15.52 8.52 -5.56
C PHE A 212 15.40 8.04 -7.01
N HIS A 213 14.84 8.85 -7.90
CA HIS A 213 14.83 8.60 -9.34
C HIS A 213 16.02 9.28 -10.05
N TYR A 214 16.86 8.51 -10.74
CA TYR A 214 17.97 9.06 -11.54
C TYR A 214 17.44 9.75 -12.82
N ILE A 215 17.68 11.06 -12.94
CA ILE A 215 17.45 11.81 -14.19
C ILE A 215 18.76 11.84 -14.98
N SER A 216 18.81 11.08 -16.07
CA SER A 216 19.98 11.07 -16.96
C SER A 216 19.98 12.29 -17.89
N ASN A 217 21.15 12.88 -18.06
CA ASN A 217 21.52 13.94 -19.02
C ASN A 217 20.87 15.32 -18.83
N ILE A 218 21.41 16.06 -17.85
CA ILE A 218 21.50 17.53 -17.94
C ILE A 218 22.46 17.88 -19.09
N ARG A 219 21.97 17.85 -20.33
CA ARG A 219 22.66 18.53 -21.44
C ARG A 219 22.31 20.00 -21.36
N LYS A 220 23.34 20.80 -21.08
CA LYS A 220 23.33 22.25 -20.82
C LYS A 220 22.74 23.11 -21.94
N PHE A 221 21.45 23.06 -22.28
CA PHE A 221 20.81 24.10 -23.08
C PHE A 221 19.31 24.18 -22.76
N GLY A 222 18.89 25.11 -21.89
CA GLY A 222 17.47 25.45 -21.68
C GLY A 222 16.92 25.17 -20.27
N ASN A 223 15.60 24.98 -20.21
CA ASN A 223 14.86 24.57 -19.00
C ASN A 223 15.11 23.08 -18.70
N THR A 224 14.96 22.69 -17.44
CA THR A 224 15.07 21.28 -17.02
C THR A 224 13.69 20.65 -17.03
N TYR A 225 13.57 19.44 -17.56
CA TYR A 225 12.31 18.70 -17.56
C TYR A 225 12.38 17.49 -16.63
N VAL A 226 11.28 17.23 -15.93
CA VAL A 226 11.11 16.04 -15.10
C VAL A 226 9.95 15.23 -15.64
N ILE A 227 10.15 13.93 -15.79
CA ILE A 227 9.15 13.02 -16.35
C ILE A 227 8.55 12.21 -15.20
N GLU A 228 7.25 12.33 -15.00
CA GLU A 228 6.47 11.39 -14.19
C GLU A 228 5.95 10.27 -15.08
N ARG A 229 6.74 9.20 -15.18
CA ARG A 229 6.51 8.10 -16.13
C ARG A 229 5.11 7.51 -16.03
N ASN A 230 4.65 7.21 -14.81
CA ASN A 230 3.39 6.50 -14.58
C ASN A 230 2.13 7.32 -14.88
N LYS A 231 2.19 8.65 -14.69
CA LYS A 231 1.07 9.55 -15.00
C LYS A 231 1.17 10.16 -16.40
N ALA A 232 2.24 9.83 -17.14
CA ALA A 232 2.59 10.44 -18.42
C ALA A 232 2.53 11.97 -18.41
N LYS A 233 3.16 12.56 -17.38
CA LYS A 233 3.31 14.00 -17.21
C LYS A 233 4.77 14.40 -17.37
N ILE A 234 4.98 15.54 -18.02
CA ILE A 234 6.27 16.20 -18.11
C ILE A 234 6.14 17.55 -17.42
N TYR A 235 7.04 17.81 -16.48
CA TYR A 235 7.12 19.05 -15.74
C TYR A 235 8.32 19.86 -16.23
N GLU A 236 8.16 21.17 -16.31
CA GLU A 236 9.20 22.13 -16.66
C GLU A 236 9.65 22.87 -15.40
N ILE A 237 10.95 22.89 -15.15
CA ILE A 237 11.62 23.68 -14.13
C ILE A 237 12.30 24.85 -14.85
N LYS A 238 11.87 26.08 -14.53
CA LYS A 238 12.48 27.27 -15.11
C LYS A 238 13.92 27.39 -14.63
N LYS A 239 14.79 27.84 -15.53
CA LYS A 239 16.20 28.11 -15.21
C LYS A 239 16.37 29.08 -14.04
N SER A 240 15.46 30.04 -13.86
CA SER A 240 15.47 31.00 -12.75
C SER A 240 15.30 30.34 -11.38
N ASP A 241 14.61 29.21 -11.33
CA ASP A 241 14.22 28.54 -10.09
C ASP A 241 15.29 27.54 -9.64
N LEU A 242 16.06 27.06 -10.63
CA LEU A 242 17.34 26.39 -10.43
C LEU A 242 18.34 27.43 -9.91
N LEU A 243 18.85 27.23 -8.69
CA LEU A 243 20.00 28.01 -8.23
C LEU A 243 21.13 27.86 -9.25
N GLU A 244 21.80 28.95 -9.59
CA GLU A 244 23.07 28.88 -10.30
C GLU A 244 24.03 28.07 -9.44
N PHE A 245 24.11 26.78 -9.75
CA PHE A 245 25.10 25.91 -9.19
C PHE A 245 26.46 26.36 -9.78
N SER A 246 27.17 27.20 -9.04
CA SER A 246 28.50 27.64 -9.43
C SER A 246 29.51 26.55 -9.10
N ALA A 247 30.06 25.92 -10.14
CA ALA A 247 31.12 24.92 -10.02
C ALA A 247 32.45 25.49 -9.49
N ILE A 248 32.52 26.79 -9.20
CA ILE A 248 33.76 27.51 -8.85
C ILE A 248 33.97 27.55 -7.33
N GLN A 249 32.94 27.31 -6.51
CA GLN A 249 33.07 27.34 -5.06
C GLN A 249 32.76 25.98 -4.44
N PRO A 250 33.76 25.26 -3.90
CA PRO A 250 33.50 24.06 -3.11
C PRO A 250 32.74 24.45 -1.84
N LEU A 251 31.54 23.90 -1.68
CA LEU A 251 30.79 24.04 -0.43
C LEU A 251 31.58 23.30 0.67
N LYS A 252 32.11 24.05 1.63
CA LYS A 252 32.71 23.49 2.85
C LYS A 252 31.60 22.78 3.63
N ASN A 253 31.62 21.45 3.67
CA ASN A 253 30.86 20.56 4.55
C ASN A 253 29.48 21.10 4.99
N LYS A 254 28.63 21.46 4.04
CA LYS A 254 27.22 21.71 4.32
C LYS A 254 26.46 20.43 4.03
N GLU A 255 25.63 20.02 4.99
CA GLU A 255 24.59 19.01 4.77
C GLU A 255 23.77 19.39 3.53
N PRO A 256 23.25 18.41 2.77
CA PRO A 256 22.45 18.67 1.59
C PRO A 256 21.25 19.56 1.97
N GLU A 257 21.29 20.84 1.57
CA GLU A 257 20.18 21.76 1.76
C GLU A 257 19.02 21.30 0.84
N SER A 258 17.95 20.78 1.44
CA SER A 258 16.72 20.44 0.70
C SER A 258 16.06 21.72 0.20
N LYS A 259 15.87 21.84 -1.12
CA LYS A 259 15.16 22.98 -1.72
C LYS A 259 13.97 22.50 -2.55
N ASN A 260 12.82 23.11 -2.31
CA ASN A 260 11.62 22.86 -3.12
C ASN A 260 11.71 23.69 -4.40
N LEU A 261 11.58 23.00 -5.52
CA LEU A 261 11.58 23.63 -6.83
C LEU A 261 10.14 23.84 -7.26
N LYS A 262 9.85 25.05 -7.74
CA LYS A 262 8.59 25.30 -8.44
C LYS A 262 8.66 24.59 -9.78
N VAL A 263 7.66 23.76 -10.05
CA VAL A 263 7.54 23.07 -11.33
C VAL A 263 6.25 23.48 -12.00
N ARG A 264 6.31 23.67 -13.31
CA ARG A 264 5.13 23.93 -14.13
C ARG A 264 4.76 22.66 -14.86
N ASN A 265 3.48 22.28 -14.85
CA ASN A 265 3.04 21.22 -15.76
C ASN A 265 3.29 21.67 -17.21
N PHE A 266 4.17 20.96 -17.90
CA PHE A 266 4.49 21.26 -19.28
C PHE A 266 3.46 20.59 -20.19
N ILE A 267 3.37 19.26 -20.14
CA ILE A 267 2.54 18.43 -21.03
C ILE A 267 2.05 17.17 -20.30
N THR A 268 0.78 16.81 -20.51
CA THR A 268 0.22 15.51 -20.14
C THR A 268 -0.24 14.77 -21.38
N LEU A 269 0.13 13.49 -21.57
CA LEU A 269 -0.35 12.72 -22.74
C LEU A 269 -1.89 12.59 -22.77
N ALA A 270 -2.54 12.64 -21.60
CA ALA A 270 -3.99 12.66 -21.48
C ALA A 270 -4.65 13.86 -22.19
N ASP A 271 -3.95 14.99 -22.30
CA ASP A 271 -4.45 16.19 -23.00
C ASP A 271 -4.64 15.92 -24.51
N TYR A 272 -4.01 14.87 -25.03
CA TYR A 272 -4.13 14.41 -26.41
C TYR A 272 -4.97 13.13 -26.57
N GLY A 273 -5.68 12.71 -25.51
CA GLY A 273 -6.44 11.46 -25.50
C GLY A 273 -5.56 10.21 -25.47
N ILE A 274 -4.27 10.34 -25.16
CA ILE A 274 -3.32 9.22 -25.08
C ILE A 274 -3.18 8.79 -23.63
N GLN A 275 -3.67 7.58 -23.32
CA GLN A 275 -3.46 6.96 -22.02
C GLN A 275 -2.17 6.13 -22.04
N GLY A 276 -1.23 6.41 -21.15
CA GLY A 276 -0.03 5.60 -21.10
C GLY A 276 1.01 6.04 -20.09
N GLN A 277 2.19 5.45 -20.27
CA GLN A 277 3.40 5.81 -19.53
C GLN A 277 4.39 6.46 -20.49
N ILE A 278 5.23 7.35 -19.96
CA ILE A 278 6.36 7.92 -20.71
C ILE A 278 7.61 7.15 -20.34
N GLU A 279 8.24 6.51 -21.33
CA GLU A 279 9.55 5.89 -21.17
C GLU A 279 10.67 6.91 -21.27
N ASP A 280 10.55 7.80 -22.25
CA ASP A 280 11.58 8.76 -22.59
C ASP A 280 10.98 10.02 -23.22
N PHE A 281 11.69 11.14 -23.09
CA PHE A 281 11.30 12.45 -23.61
C PHE A 281 12.52 13.21 -24.09
N VAL A 282 12.45 13.69 -25.32
CA VAL A 282 13.53 14.47 -25.94
C VAL A 282 12.93 15.69 -26.64
N VAL A 283 13.53 16.85 -26.43
CA VAL A 283 13.23 18.07 -27.19
C VAL A 283 14.26 18.22 -28.30
N SER A 284 13.82 18.60 -29.50
CA SER A 284 14.69 18.92 -30.63
C SER A 284 15.61 20.11 -30.30
N ALA A 285 16.78 20.17 -30.93
CA ALA A 285 17.77 21.21 -30.66
C ALA A 285 17.26 22.64 -30.95
N ASP A 286 16.29 22.78 -31.85
CA ASP A 286 15.64 24.06 -32.18
C ASP A 286 14.45 24.41 -31.25
N ASN A 287 14.15 23.57 -30.25
CA ASN A 287 13.02 23.70 -29.32
C ASN A 287 11.66 23.87 -30.02
N LYS A 288 11.49 23.31 -31.23
CA LYS A 288 10.20 23.34 -31.95
C LYS A 288 9.41 22.05 -31.83
N THR A 289 10.09 20.92 -31.66
CA THR A 289 9.47 19.59 -31.63
C THR A 289 9.90 18.86 -30.39
N ALA A 290 8.95 18.21 -29.72
CA ALA A 290 9.25 17.23 -28.69
C ALA A 290 8.80 15.84 -29.13
N TYR A 291 9.58 14.87 -28.70
CA TYR A 291 9.41 13.46 -28.96
C TYR A 291 9.18 12.78 -27.61
N ILE A 292 8.08 12.06 -27.49
CA ILE A 292 7.70 11.33 -26.28
C ILE A 292 7.54 9.87 -26.66
N LEU A 293 8.35 9.00 -26.05
CA LEU A 293 8.23 7.57 -26.23
C LEU A 293 7.24 7.03 -25.19
N SER A 294 6.15 6.40 -25.64
CA SER A 294 5.16 5.79 -24.76
C SER A 294 5.15 4.27 -24.86
N SER A 295 5.36 3.59 -23.74
CA SER A 295 5.38 2.12 -23.68
C SER A 295 4.00 1.48 -23.74
N ASN A 296 2.96 2.14 -23.24
CA ASN A 296 1.62 1.53 -23.16
C ASN A 296 0.96 1.38 -24.53
N ILE A 297 1.04 2.43 -25.35
CA ILE A 297 0.55 2.39 -26.75
C ILE A 297 1.66 1.98 -27.72
N ASN A 298 2.85 1.70 -27.20
CA ASN A 298 4.06 1.39 -27.98
C ASN A 298 4.22 2.34 -29.17
N ALA A 299 4.23 3.64 -28.91
CA ALA A 299 4.24 4.66 -29.95
C ALA A 299 5.19 5.82 -29.61
N LEU A 300 5.64 6.49 -30.65
CA LEU A 300 6.33 7.76 -30.58
C LEU A 300 5.33 8.88 -30.80
N VAL A 301 5.12 9.71 -29.78
CA VAL A 301 4.25 10.88 -29.83
C VAL A 301 5.11 12.10 -30.16
N VAL A 302 4.77 12.78 -31.25
CA VAL A 302 5.45 13.96 -31.76
C VAL A 302 4.57 15.17 -31.53
N ILE A 303 5.09 16.16 -30.82
CA ILE A 303 4.36 17.35 -30.38
C ILE A 303 5.11 18.61 -30.78
N ASN A 304 4.37 19.65 -31.13
CA ASN A 304 4.94 20.97 -31.31
C ASN A 304 5.23 21.54 -29.93
N PHE A 305 6.51 21.74 -29.65
CA PHE A 305 7.00 22.13 -28.33
C PHE A 305 6.48 23.50 -27.88
N GLN A 306 6.32 24.44 -28.81
CA GLN A 306 5.90 25.81 -28.50
C GLN A 306 4.39 25.95 -28.32
N THR A 307 3.63 25.37 -29.26
CA THR A 307 2.16 25.46 -29.26
C THR A 307 1.49 24.38 -28.41
N LYS A 308 2.26 23.38 -27.96
CA LYS A 308 1.77 22.19 -27.26
C LYS A 308 0.70 21.43 -28.03
N GLN A 309 0.73 21.48 -29.36
CA GLN A 309 -0.19 20.75 -30.22
C GLN A 309 0.40 19.40 -30.63
N LEU A 310 -0.45 18.36 -30.69
CA LEU A 310 -0.07 17.08 -31.25
C LEU A 310 0.22 17.23 -32.75
N ILE A 311 1.44 16.86 -33.18
CA ILE A 311 1.80 16.83 -34.59
C ILE A 311 1.43 15.46 -35.17
N LYS A 312 1.90 14.38 -34.52
CA LYS A 312 1.74 13.02 -35.03
C LYS A 312 1.91 11.97 -33.92
N VAL A 313 1.24 10.83 -34.07
CA VAL A 313 1.53 9.61 -33.32
C VAL A 313 2.06 8.57 -34.31
N ILE A 314 3.17 7.92 -33.98
CA ILE A 314 3.81 6.91 -34.82
C ILE A 314 3.83 5.60 -34.04
N ASP A 315 3.06 4.63 -34.48
CA ASP A 315 3.06 3.30 -33.88
C ASP A 315 4.41 2.63 -34.09
N LEU A 316 4.96 2.06 -33.02
CA LEU A 316 6.22 1.33 -33.04
C LEU A 316 5.93 -0.18 -33.01
N PRO A 317 6.78 -1.01 -33.63
CA PRO A 317 6.68 -2.46 -33.48
C PRO A 317 7.04 -2.87 -32.05
N SER A 318 6.52 -4.01 -31.57
CA SER A 318 6.73 -4.51 -30.21
C SER A 318 8.21 -4.77 -29.88
N SER A 319 9.05 -5.00 -30.89
CA SER A 319 10.51 -5.09 -30.76
C SER A 319 11.16 -3.80 -30.25
N CYS A 320 10.44 -2.67 -30.25
CA CYS A 320 10.92 -1.38 -29.76
C CYS A 320 10.66 -1.12 -28.28
N MET A 321 10.09 -2.08 -27.55
CA MET A 321 9.87 -1.95 -26.10
C MET A 321 11.19 -1.92 -25.33
N GLY A 322 11.30 -0.99 -24.37
CA GLY A 322 12.50 -0.83 -23.53
C GLY A 322 13.67 -0.13 -24.22
N LEU A 323 13.44 0.45 -25.40
CA LEU A 323 14.44 1.27 -26.07
C LEU A 323 14.48 2.69 -25.47
N GLN A 324 15.67 3.29 -25.43
CA GLN A 324 15.87 4.70 -25.09
C GLN A 324 16.09 5.53 -26.36
N MET A 325 15.55 6.74 -26.39
CA MET A 325 15.78 7.70 -27.46
C MET A 325 17.16 8.32 -27.27
N VAL A 326 18.09 8.01 -28.17
CA VAL A 326 19.40 8.64 -28.14
C VAL A 326 19.45 9.65 -29.27
N SER A 327 19.26 10.93 -28.92
CA SER A 327 19.51 12.03 -29.86
C SER A 327 21.01 12.08 -30.20
N ARG A 328 21.35 11.63 -31.41
CA ARG A 328 22.68 11.79 -32.02
C ARG A 328 22.57 12.64 -33.28
N SER A 329 22.39 13.94 -33.13
CA SER A 329 23.01 14.92 -34.03
C SER A 329 22.83 16.33 -33.46
N SER A 330 23.91 17.10 -33.42
CA SER A 330 23.88 18.54 -33.14
C SER A 330 23.52 19.37 -34.38
N ILE A 331 23.20 18.72 -35.51
CA ILE A 331 23.09 19.40 -36.82
C ILE A 331 21.84 19.00 -37.60
N GLU A 332 21.16 17.87 -37.34
CA GLU A 332 19.93 17.48 -38.06
C GLU A 332 18.91 16.73 -37.17
N PRO A 333 17.59 16.98 -37.30
CA PRO A 333 16.57 16.30 -36.53
C PRO A 333 15.82 15.23 -37.35
N ASP A 334 16.49 14.29 -38.03
CA ASP A 334 15.76 13.33 -38.90
C ASP A 334 15.96 11.84 -38.58
N GLN A 335 16.73 11.49 -37.55
CA GLN A 335 16.86 10.08 -37.15
C GLN A 335 16.77 9.94 -35.62
N ILE A 336 15.64 9.41 -35.17
CA ILE A 336 15.48 8.93 -33.80
C ILE A 336 16.07 7.52 -33.78
N VAL A 337 17.26 7.40 -33.20
CA VAL A 337 17.92 6.11 -33.02
C VAL A 337 17.54 5.57 -31.65
N PHE A 338 17.03 4.35 -31.65
CA PHE A 338 16.62 3.63 -30.47
C PHE A 338 17.71 2.64 -30.04
N PHE A 339 18.05 2.59 -28.75
CA PHE A 339 19.03 1.63 -28.21
C PHE A 339 18.42 0.76 -27.11
N LEU A 340 18.80 -0.51 -27.04
CA LEU A 340 18.44 -1.41 -25.93
C LEU A 340 19.15 -0.96 -24.65
N ALA A 341 18.37 -0.62 -23.61
CA ALA A 341 18.88 -0.10 -22.34
C ALA A 341 19.89 -1.03 -21.62
N ASN A 342 19.91 -2.32 -21.96
CA ASN A 342 20.74 -3.33 -21.28
C ASN A 342 22.16 -3.52 -21.84
N GLN A 343 22.58 -2.79 -22.88
CA GLN A 343 23.88 -3.03 -23.53
C GLN A 343 25.06 -2.20 -22.98
N PHE A 344 24.86 -1.30 -22.01
CA PHE A 344 25.93 -0.43 -21.48
C PHE A 344 26.02 -0.38 -19.96
N ARG A 345 25.79 -1.52 -19.28
CA ARG A 345 26.31 -1.72 -17.91
C ARG A 345 27.69 -2.37 -18.00
N THR A 346 28.72 -1.58 -18.29
CA THR A 346 30.14 -1.91 -18.09
C THR A 346 30.85 -0.71 -17.50
#